data_AF-A0A067SCN7-F1
#
_entry.id   AF-A0A067SCN7-F1
#
_cell.length_a   1.000
_cell.length_b   1.000
_cell.length_c   1.000
_cell.angle_alpha   90.00
_cell.angle_beta   90.00
_cell.angle_gamma   90.00
#
_symmetry.space_group_name_H-M   'P 1'
#
loop_
_entity.id
_entity.type
_entity.pdbx_description
1 polymer ?
#
loop_
_entity_poly.entity_id
_entity_poly.type
_entity_poly.pdbx_seq_one_letter_code
_entity_poly.pdbx_strand_id
1 'polypeptide(L)'
;MKVGPGLLRIASSRPTEEAVSNSEMAVVKPKPILPSTRKGGPYIRESGADAASFARMCMNHAPIGLYYNRFNIDEPHGCSQCGAPRETRSHILSYCPKYERNSPTDRLHGLLMFLLDNPQAFSFTRQAAAPQGIG
;
A
#
# COMPACT_ATOMS: atom_id res chain seq x y z
N MET A 1 -21.02 75.50 -36.40
CA MET A 1 -22.14 75.48 -35.42
C MET A 1 -21.77 74.43 -34.36
N LYS A 2 -21.29 74.86 -33.17
CA LYS A 2 -22.03 74.98 -31.88
C LYS A 2 -22.42 73.60 -31.30
N VAL A 3 -22.12 73.16 -30.07
CA VAL A 3 -21.30 73.52 -28.87
C VAL A 3 -21.27 72.24 -27.99
N GLY A 4 -20.29 72.07 -27.09
CA GLY A 4 -20.23 70.99 -26.06
C GLY A 4 -21.31 71.09 -24.97
N PRO A 5 -21.22 70.44 -23.77
CA PRO A 5 -20.00 70.10 -23.02
C PRO A 5 -20.05 68.72 -22.27
N GLY A 6 -19.02 68.38 -21.47
CA GLY A 6 -19.22 67.45 -20.34
C GLY A 6 -18.04 66.56 -19.94
N LEU A 7 -17.06 67.15 -19.27
CA LEU A 7 -16.06 66.46 -18.43
C LEU A 7 -16.76 65.68 -17.29
N LEU A 8 -16.27 64.50 -16.86
CA LEU A 8 -15.77 64.20 -15.48
C LEU A 8 -15.78 62.69 -15.06
N ARG A 9 -14.70 62.32 -14.37
CA ARG A 9 -14.45 61.25 -13.35
C ARG A 9 -14.14 59.80 -13.76
N ILE A 10 -12.86 59.50 -13.63
CA ILE A 10 -12.29 58.21 -13.23
C ILE A 10 -12.83 57.84 -11.84
N ALA A 11 -13.36 56.62 -11.70
CA ALA A 11 -13.48 55.94 -10.41
C ALA A 11 -13.08 54.46 -10.59
N SER A 12 -11.93 54.12 -10.01
CA SER A 12 -11.43 52.77 -9.81
C SER A 12 -12.44 52.02 -8.93
N SER A 13 -13.12 51.03 -9.50
CA SER A 13 -13.96 50.09 -8.76
C SER A 13 -13.05 49.07 -8.06
N ARG A 14 -12.85 49.26 -6.76
CA ARG A 14 -12.36 48.23 -5.84
C ARG A 14 -13.30 47.01 -5.94
N PRO A 15 -12.79 45.77 -5.94
CA PRO A 15 -13.65 44.61 -5.76
C PRO A 15 -14.21 44.64 -4.33
N THR A 16 -15.53 44.61 -4.24
CA THR A 16 -16.28 44.44 -2.99
C THR A 16 -15.97 43.05 -2.42
N GLU A 17 -15.50 43.02 -1.17
CA GLU A 17 -15.56 41.84 -0.32
C GLU A 17 -17.00 41.33 -0.30
N GLU A 18 -17.26 40.15 -0.85
CA GLU A 18 -18.33 39.19 -0.48
C GLU A 18 -18.23 38.00 -1.44
N ALA A 19 -17.46 36.97 -1.05
CA ALA A 19 -17.64 35.55 -1.41
C ALA A 19 -16.35 34.75 -1.12
N VAL A 20 -15.89 34.72 0.13
CA VAL A 20 -15.06 33.59 0.59
C VAL A 20 -16.02 32.48 1.01
N SER A 21 -16.54 31.76 0.03
CA SER A 21 -17.24 30.49 0.29
C SER A 21 -16.17 29.46 0.62
N ASN A 22 -16.02 29.15 1.91
CA ASN A 22 -15.22 28.04 2.41
C ASN A 22 -15.64 26.76 1.68
N SER A 23 -14.82 26.28 0.74
CA SER A 23 -14.97 24.95 0.20
C SER A 23 -14.49 23.97 1.28
N GLU A 24 -15.44 23.54 2.10
CA GLU A 24 -15.30 22.36 2.93
C GLU A 24 -14.91 21.20 1.99
N MET A 25 -13.63 20.82 1.99
CA MET A 25 -13.19 19.59 1.34
C MET A 25 -13.94 18.45 2.02
N ALA A 26 -15.05 18.03 1.41
CA ALA A 26 -15.75 16.83 1.80
C ALA A 26 -14.72 15.71 1.83
N VAL A 27 -14.39 15.25 3.03
CA VAL A 27 -13.54 14.08 3.23
C VAL A 27 -14.28 12.93 2.54
N VAL A 28 -13.85 12.59 1.32
CA VAL A 28 -14.41 11.46 0.57
C VAL A 28 -14.03 10.22 1.37
N LYS A 29 -14.96 9.74 2.18
CA LYS A 29 -14.81 8.47 2.87
C LYS A 29 -14.55 7.41 1.80
N PRO A 30 -13.44 6.65 1.88
CA PRO A 30 -13.13 5.67 0.85
C PRO A 30 -14.27 4.66 0.78
N LYS A 31 -14.80 4.44 -0.44
CA LYS A 31 -15.85 3.45 -0.66
C LYS A 31 -15.32 2.07 -0.25
N PRO A 32 -16.08 1.28 0.53
CA PRO A 32 -15.71 -0.09 0.84
C PRO A 32 -15.47 -0.87 -0.45
N ILE A 33 -14.33 -1.54 -0.52
CA ILE A 33 -13.98 -2.39 -1.66
C ILE A 33 -14.73 -3.71 -1.52
N LEU A 34 -15.81 -3.88 -2.31
CA LEU A 34 -16.63 -5.10 -2.27
C LEU A 34 -15.91 -6.28 -2.94
N PRO A 35 -16.02 -7.50 -2.39
CA PRO A 35 -15.52 -8.70 -3.05
C PRO A 35 -16.18 -8.90 -4.42
N SER A 36 -15.39 -9.24 -5.44
CA SER A 36 -15.88 -9.62 -6.76
C SER A 36 -14.93 -10.66 -7.36
N THR A 37 -15.45 -11.59 -8.14
CA THR A 37 -14.65 -12.61 -8.83
C THR A 37 -14.20 -12.18 -10.23
N ARG A 38 -14.85 -11.16 -10.81
CA ARG A 38 -14.51 -10.65 -12.16
C ARG A 38 -13.10 -10.07 -12.17
N LYS A 39 -12.23 -10.58 -13.06
CA LYS A 39 -10.82 -10.18 -13.20
C LYS A 39 -10.01 -10.25 -11.88
N GLY A 40 -10.28 -11.25 -11.04
CA GLY A 40 -9.61 -11.40 -9.74
C GLY A 40 -10.11 -10.42 -8.66
N GLY A 41 -11.16 -9.66 -8.96
CA GLY A 41 -11.74 -8.69 -8.03
C GLY A 41 -10.88 -7.46 -7.81
N PRO A 42 -11.35 -6.54 -6.97
CA PRO A 42 -10.59 -5.32 -6.70
C PRO A 42 -9.25 -5.63 -6.04
N TYR A 43 -9.19 -6.62 -5.16
CA TYR A 43 -7.98 -6.99 -4.43
C TYR A 43 -6.80 -7.35 -5.35
N ILE A 44 -7.02 -8.21 -6.35
CA ILE A 44 -5.97 -8.56 -7.31
C ILE A 44 -5.68 -7.38 -8.26
N ARG A 45 -6.71 -6.62 -8.66
CA ARG A 45 -6.51 -5.46 -9.53
C ARG A 45 -5.64 -4.38 -8.87
N GLU A 46 -5.90 -4.04 -7.61
CA GLU A 46 -5.13 -3.03 -6.88
C GLU A 46 -3.69 -3.50 -6.59
N SER A 47 -3.46 -4.81 -6.50
CA SER A 47 -2.11 -5.35 -6.22
C SER A 47 -1.11 -5.28 -7.37
N GLY A 48 -1.56 -5.05 -8.61
CA GLY A 48 -0.67 -4.82 -9.75
C GLY A 48 0.43 -5.87 -9.91
N ALA A 49 1.69 -5.42 -9.97
CA ALA A 49 2.86 -6.30 -10.10
C ALA A 49 3.06 -7.26 -8.92
N ASP A 50 2.54 -6.91 -7.73
CA ASP A 50 2.66 -7.69 -6.50
C ASP A 50 1.54 -8.70 -6.31
N ALA A 51 0.63 -8.84 -7.29
CA ALA A 51 -0.52 -9.73 -7.23
C ALA A 51 -0.17 -11.17 -6.82
N ALA A 52 0.97 -11.69 -7.28
CA ALA A 52 1.41 -13.03 -6.93
C ALA A 52 1.81 -13.15 -5.44
N SER A 53 2.56 -12.17 -4.92
CA SER A 53 2.95 -12.14 -3.51
C SER A 53 1.75 -11.88 -2.61
N PHE A 54 0.85 -10.99 -3.02
CA PHE A 54 -0.41 -10.72 -2.35
C PHE A 54 -1.29 -11.98 -2.28
N ALA A 55 -1.47 -12.70 -3.40
CA ALA A 55 -2.23 -13.94 -3.43
C ALA A 55 -1.61 -15.02 -2.51
N ARG A 56 -0.29 -15.20 -2.56
CA ARG A 56 0.43 -16.15 -1.68
C ARG A 56 0.26 -15.81 -0.20
N MET A 57 0.35 -14.53 0.16
CA MET A 57 0.13 -14.03 1.51
C MET A 57 -1.30 -14.33 1.98
N CYS A 58 -2.31 -14.03 1.16
CA CYS A 58 -3.72 -14.23 1.50
C CYS A 58 -4.06 -15.72 1.68
N MET A 59 -3.54 -16.59 0.81
CA MET A 59 -3.89 -18.01 0.78
C MET A 59 -2.98 -18.90 1.65
N ASN A 60 -2.02 -18.33 2.39
CA ASN A 60 -0.99 -19.09 3.12
C ASN A 60 -0.19 -20.06 2.22
N HIS A 61 0.06 -19.66 0.97
CA HIS A 61 0.86 -20.40 -0.01
C HIS A 61 2.23 -19.78 -0.27
N ALA A 62 2.64 -18.83 0.57
CA ALA A 62 3.98 -18.28 0.52
C ALA A 62 4.99 -19.28 1.10
N PRO A 63 6.20 -19.43 0.51
CA PRO A 63 7.28 -20.27 1.05
C PRO A 63 7.91 -19.59 2.27
N ILE A 64 7.15 -19.57 3.36
CA ILE A 64 7.52 -19.09 4.69
C ILE A 64 7.41 -20.26 5.67
N GLY A 65 7.90 -20.12 6.90
CA GLY A 65 7.97 -21.26 7.79
C GLY A 65 6.66 -21.97 8.16
N LEU A 66 5.51 -21.32 7.95
CA LEU A 66 4.21 -21.98 8.04
C LEU A 66 3.93 -22.95 6.86
N TYR A 67 4.42 -22.65 5.67
CA TYR A 67 4.28 -23.49 4.48
C TYR A 67 5.09 -24.78 4.63
N TYR A 68 6.37 -24.68 4.96
CA TYR A 68 7.25 -25.85 5.16
C TYR A 68 6.68 -26.81 6.21
N ASN A 69 6.14 -26.25 7.29
CA ASN A 69 5.45 -27.03 8.32
C ASN A 69 4.20 -27.75 7.83
N ARG A 70 3.36 -27.03 7.08
CA ARG A 70 2.10 -27.57 6.56
C ARG A 70 2.34 -28.76 5.63
N PHE A 71 3.44 -28.73 4.89
CA PHE A 71 3.80 -29.75 3.92
C PHE A 71 4.88 -30.73 4.43
N ASN A 72 5.25 -30.65 5.71
CA ASN A 72 6.26 -31.50 6.34
C ASN A 72 7.59 -31.56 5.56
N ILE A 73 8.05 -30.39 5.10
CA ILE A 73 9.31 -30.23 4.39
C ILE A 73 10.41 -29.93 5.41
N ASP A 74 11.45 -30.78 5.43
CA ASP A 74 12.57 -30.68 6.36
C ASP A 74 13.62 -29.66 5.88
N GLU A 75 13.22 -28.39 5.91
CA GLU A 75 14.09 -27.25 5.64
C GLU A 75 14.07 -26.26 6.82
N PRO A 76 15.17 -25.50 7.06
CA PRO A 76 15.18 -24.44 8.05
C PRO A 76 14.08 -23.42 7.78
N HIS A 77 13.18 -23.23 8.76
CA HIS A 77 11.97 -22.43 8.60
C HIS A 77 11.74 -21.37 9.69
N GLY A 78 12.76 -21.13 10.51
CA GLY A 78 12.84 -20.00 11.42
C GLY A 78 13.35 -18.74 10.74
N CYS A 79 13.15 -17.57 11.37
CA CYS A 79 13.69 -16.32 10.87
C CYS A 79 15.17 -16.19 11.24
N SER A 80 16.06 -16.16 10.25
CA SER A 80 17.49 -16.00 10.49
C SER A 80 17.89 -14.63 11.09
N GLN A 81 17.04 -13.61 10.93
CA GLN A 81 17.35 -12.24 11.36
C GLN A 81 17.00 -11.96 12.83
N CYS A 82 15.91 -12.53 13.33
CA CYS A 82 15.45 -12.29 14.70
C CYS A 82 15.32 -13.55 15.56
N GLY A 83 15.66 -14.73 15.01
CA GLY A 83 15.59 -16.00 15.73
C GLY A 83 14.17 -16.51 15.99
N ALA A 84 13.13 -15.91 15.38
CA ALA A 84 11.78 -16.43 15.50
C ALA A 84 11.75 -17.90 15.06
N PRO A 85 11.26 -18.84 15.89
CA PRO A 85 11.39 -20.28 15.63
C PRO A 85 10.62 -20.70 14.37
N ARG A 86 9.62 -19.91 13.99
CA ARG A 86 8.82 -20.12 12.79
C ARG A 86 8.43 -18.79 12.17
N GLU A 87 8.67 -18.66 10.87
CA GLU A 87 8.16 -17.51 10.13
C GLU A 87 6.69 -17.70 9.76
N THR A 88 5.85 -16.90 10.39
CA THR A 88 4.40 -16.83 10.11
C THR A 88 4.06 -15.53 9.39
N ARG A 89 2.85 -15.47 8.80
CA ARG A 89 2.31 -14.23 8.23
C ARG A 89 2.29 -13.10 9.26
N SER A 90 1.85 -13.39 10.49
CA SER A 90 1.81 -12.41 11.58
C SER A 90 3.20 -11.89 11.93
N HIS A 91 4.19 -12.77 12.07
CA HIS A 91 5.58 -12.39 12.30
C HIS A 91 6.09 -11.41 11.22
N ILE A 92 5.93 -11.76 9.95
CA ILE A 92 6.39 -10.95 8.80
C ILE A 92 5.71 -9.57 8.79
N LEU A 93 4.39 -9.52 8.97
CA LEU A 93 3.61 -8.29 8.84
C LEU A 93 3.66 -7.39 10.08
N SER A 94 4.04 -7.90 11.25
CA SER A 94 3.84 -7.19 12.52
C SER A 94 5.14 -6.76 13.20
N TYR A 95 6.14 -7.63 13.30
CA TYR A 95 7.29 -7.38 14.19
C TYR A 95 8.64 -7.93 13.72
N CYS A 96 8.71 -8.58 12.55
CA CYS A 96 9.99 -9.05 12.02
C CYS A 96 10.89 -7.85 11.64
N PRO A 97 12.10 -7.70 12.20
CA PRO A 97 12.99 -6.58 11.91
C PRO A 97 13.57 -6.62 10.49
N LYS A 98 13.47 -7.76 9.79
CA LYS A 98 13.90 -7.92 8.39
C LYS A 98 13.13 -7.02 7.41
N TYR A 99 11.93 -6.58 7.77
CA TYR A 99 10.99 -5.94 6.86
C TYR A 99 10.68 -4.51 7.28
N GLU A 100 10.72 -3.60 6.30
CA GLU A 100 10.28 -2.21 6.48
C GLU A 100 8.76 -2.14 6.56
N ARG A 101 8.24 -1.28 7.44
CA ARG A 101 6.80 -1.11 7.69
C ARG A 101 6.46 0.37 7.78
N ASN A 102 6.45 1.04 6.63
CA ASN A 102 6.13 2.45 6.52
C ASN A 102 4.62 2.74 6.64
N SER A 103 3.78 1.70 6.68
CA SER A 103 2.33 1.81 6.81
C SER A 103 1.74 0.67 7.64
N PRO A 104 0.62 0.91 8.36
CA PRO A 104 -0.11 -0.15 9.07
C PRO A 104 -0.60 -1.26 8.14
N THR A 105 -0.35 -2.52 8.48
CA THR A 105 -0.67 -3.70 7.64
C THR A 105 -2.05 -4.32 7.95
N ASP A 106 -2.89 -3.63 8.72
CA ASP A 106 -4.26 -4.05 9.07
C ASP A 106 -5.29 -3.77 7.96
N ARG A 107 -4.90 -3.00 6.94
CA ARG A 107 -5.76 -2.61 5.81
C ARG A 107 -5.13 -2.99 4.48
N LEU A 108 -5.97 -3.20 3.45
CA LEU A 108 -5.53 -3.56 2.09
C LEU A 108 -4.42 -2.62 1.59
N HIS A 109 -4.63 -1.30 1.67
CA HIS A 109 -3.66 -0.34 1.17
C HIS A 109 -2.29 -0.50 1.83
N GLY A 110 -2.24 -0.66 3.15
CA GLY A 110 -0.98 -0.84 3.85
C GLY A 110 -0.33 -2.21 3.61
N LEU A 111 -1.13 -3.26 3.36
CA LEU A 111 -0.61 -4.54 2.86
C LEU A 111 0.05 -4.40 1.48
N LEU A 112 -0.55 -3.61 0.58
CA LEU A 112 0.04 -3.35 -0.73
C LEU A 112 1.32 -2.52 -0.63
N MET A 113 1.32 -1.47 0.19
CA MET A 113 2.53 -0.67 0.45
C MET A 113 3.65 -1.53 1.08
N PHE A 114 3.31 -2.43 2.01
CA PHE A 114 4.28 -3.37 2.56
C PHE A 114 4.92 -4.26 1.49
N LEU A 115 4.13 -4.77 0.53
CA LEU A 115 4.67 -5.61 -0.55
C LEU A 115 5.53 -4.81 -1.53
N LEU A 116 5.16 -3.56 -1.82
CA LEU A 116 5.96 -2.64 -2.63
C LEU A 116 7.32 -2.36 -1.99
N ASP A 117 7.34 -2.06 -0.69
CA ASP A 117 8.57 -1.81 0.08
C ASP A 117 9.40 -3.09 0.25
N ASN A 118 8.75 -4.25 0.27
CA ASN A 118 9.38 -5.54 0.55
C ASN A 118 9.04 -6.58 -0.54
N PRO A 119 9.56 -6.44 -1.77
CA PRO A 119 9.17 -7.30 -2.91
C PRO A 119 9.53 -8.78 -2.71
N GLN A 120 10.49 -9.08 -1.82
CA GLN A 120 10.87 -10.44 -1.43
C GLN A 120 10.00 -11.03 -0.31
N ALA A 121 9.09 -10.25 0.28
CA ALA A 121 8.11 -10.77 1.21
C ALA A 121 7.15 -11.70 0.46
N PHE A 122 6.95 -12.90 1.01
CA PHE A 122 6.07 -13.91 0.43
C PHE A 122 6.41 -14.37 -1.01
N SER A 123 7.60 -14.08 -1.53
CA SER A 123 8.10 -14.57 -2.83
C SER A 123 8.86 -15.89 -2.68
N PHE A 124 9.06 -16.62 -3.78
CA PHE A 124 9.92 -17.82 -3.84
C PHE A 124 11.42 -17.50 -3.89
N THR A 125 11.78 -16.30 -4.35
CA THR A 125 13.18 -15.85 -4.43
C THR A 125 13.77 -15.43 -3.08
N ARG A 126 12.94 -15.41 -2.03
CA ARG A 126 13.29 -15.12 -0.64
C ARG A 126 14.42 -15.98 -0.07
N GLN A 127 14.54 -17.23 -0.52
CA GLN A 127 15.55 -18.19 -0.05
C GLN A 127 16.90 -18.06 -0.76
N ALA A 128 17.01 -17.30 -1.86
CA ALA A 128 18.25 -17.17 -2.62
C ALA A 128 19.38 -16.42 -1.86
N ALA A 129 19.11 -15.93 -0.65
CA ALA A 129 20.10 -15.33 0.26
C ALA A 129 20.54 -16.28 1.39
N ALA A 130 20.24 -17.58 1.31
CA ALA A 130 20.98 -18.56 2.09
C ALA A 130 22.41 -18.60 1.54
N PRO A 131 23.46 -18.38 2.36
CA PRO A 131 24.81 -18.56 1.88
C PRO A 131 24.93 -19.99 1.37
N GLN A 132 25.31 -20.12 0.10
CA GLN A 132 25.85 -21.36 -0.43
C GLN A 132 27.17 -21.59 0.29
N GLY A 133 27.09 -22.17 1.48
CA GLY A 133 28.21 -22.48 2.32
C GLY A 133 28.13 -23.95 2.69
N ILE A 134 28.90 -24.75 1.97
CA ILE A 134 29.87 -25.78 2.38
C ILE A 134 30.04 -26.71 1.18
N GLY A 135 31.22 -27.14 0.76
CA GLY A 135 32.48 -27.39 1.47
C GLY A 135 33.07 -28.62 0.80
#